data_AF-A0A1C0BA78-F1
#
_entry.id   AF-A0A1C0BA78-F1
#
_cell.length_a   1.000
_cell.length_b   1.000
_cell.length_c   1.000
_cell.angle_alpha   90.00
_cell.angle_beta   90.00
_cell.angle_gamma   90.00
#
_symmetry.space_group_name_H-M   'P 1'
#
loop_
_entity.id
_entity.type
_entity.pdbx_description
1 polymer ?
#
loop_
_entity_poly.entity_id
_entity_poly.type
_entity_poly.pdbx_seq_one_letter_code
_entity_poly.pdbx_strand_id
1 'polypeptide(L)'
;MIISSNTAQQQFSSLNGSIKVNQTKTINEQKKLDEPVKVDFSSNEPIIKARNGYVNIEQEKRIKMLDEHYARMNEENKKFANPMAHISDKYYTENSPYYIKGLTEEERRVANSHEIVYLRNGRLFNHTFTDPIFRDKGPLLGGIIDNVKSRLFDREAVNNQFQTLLNNYGITIPKDEKLTFTIEPNYYTLKVNGAKDENLANTIEEILNKNSENVKQLFLHITGSKFEENSQFTKEKQDKLNIVNSVKEVTGYNLADLEVRGDKFITPNGVDIFEIYKENFGHRKSLTEEQRNYVLIEQQNQLTELARKGFENVPDLILSIEYENGSFYDIGQKENFGTGKNSWATDWINDTTNSILSGNDAIKINPYTQSINKYDLIKEIEDITGFNLNDLKEIIGKFLTSNGEDIFELYKKGVQSKYAFSKDLQEAQINHYGKLLIELSKIGLNNIPNFETKKEEDLMQILNKIEPLEIYV
;
A
#
# COMPACT_ATOMS: atom_id res chain seq x y z
N MET A 1 -30.73 56.20 33.92
CA MET A 1 -30.34 55.23 32.87
C MET A 1 -29.25 54.36 33.48
N ILE A 2 -29.52 53.06 33.57
CA ILE A 2 -29.13 52.20 34.69
C ILE A 2 -27.78 51.49 34.42
N ILE A 3 -26.81 51.74 35.32
CA ILE A 3 -25.98 50.79 36.14
C ILE A 3 -25.33 49.63 35.38
N SER A 4 -24.00 49.60 35.16
CA SER A 4 -22.83 49.25 36.02
C SER A 4 -22.31 47.82 35.83
N SER A 5 -21.00 47.81 35.57
CA SER A 5 -19.92 46.83 35.79
C SER A 5 -20.11 45.59 36.70
N ASN A 6 -19.29 44.58 36.35
CA ASN A 6 -18.54 43.60 37.17
C ASN A 6 -18.91 42.11 37.03
N THR A 7 -17.97 41.40 36.43
CA THR A 7 -17.38 40.10 36.81
C THR A 7 -18.01 39.32 37.97
N ALA A 8 -18.36 38.04 37.72
CA ALA A 8 -18.09 36.91 38.62
C ALA A 8 -18.36 35.55 37.93
N GLN A 9 -17.58 34.56 38.35
CA GLN A 9 -17.61 33.14 38.03
C GLN A 9 -18.96 32.46 38.34
N GLN A 10 -19.31 31.41 37.59
CA GLN A 10 -20.09 30.26 38.08
C GLN A 10 -19.49 29.00 37.43
N GLN A 11 -18.65 28.23 38.13
CA GLN A 11 -18.98 27.17 39.10
C GLN A 11 -19.97 26.11 38.60
N PHE A 12 -19.43 24.91 38.48
CA PHE A 12 -20.12 23.64 38.34
C PHE A 12 -21.13 23.44 39.49
N SER A 13 -22.34 23.03 39.14
CA SER A 13 -23.24 22.31 40.05
C SER A 13 -23.60 20.98 39.42
N SER A 14 -23.11 19.89 40.02
CA SER A 14 -23.66 18.56 39.82
C SER A 14 -25.07 18.52 40.40
N LEU A 15 -26.02 17.95 39.66
CA LEU A 15 -27.23 17.36 40.23
C LEU A 15 -27.77 16.30 39.27
N ASN A 16 -27.95 15.12 39.87
CA ASN A 16 -28.42 13.88 39.28
C ASN A 16 -29.75 14.01 38.54
N GLY A 17 -29.87 13.18 37.50
CA GLY A 17 -31.11 12.50 37.15
C GLY A 17 -32.13 13.35 36.39
N SER A 18 -32.04 13.31 35.06
CA SER A 18 -33.16 12.94 34.17
C SER A 18 -32.81 13.29 32.73
N ILE A 19 -32.96 12.29 31.87
CA ILE A 19 -32.84 12.35 30.42
C ILE A 19 -33.80 13.42 29.90
N LYS A 20 -33.28 14.43 29.19
CA LYS A 20 -34.09 15.30 28.33
C LYS A 20 -33.74 15.03 26.87
N VAL A 21 -34.54 14.15 26.26
CA VAL A 21 -34.67 14.07 24.80
C VAL A 21 -35.47 15.30 24.37
N ASN A 22 -34.84 16.23 23.67
CA ASN A 22 -35.57 17.25 22.90
C ASN A 22 -35.69 16.75 21.45
N GLN A 23 -36.76 16.03 21.15
CA GLN A 23 -37.27 15.89 19.79
C GLN A 23 -38.51 16.76 19.66
N THR A 24 -38.45 17.77 18.80
CA THR A 24 -39.62 18.52 18.35
C THR A 24 -39.87 18.18 16.89
N LYS A 25 -40.71 17.17 16.64
CA LYS A 25 -41.53 17.09 15.43
C LYS A 25 -42.88 16.49 15.80
N THR A 26 -43.91 17.31 15.67
CA THR A 26 -45.31 16.98 15.87
C THR A 26 -45.72 15.86 14.91
N ILE A 27 -46.16 14.71 15.46
CA ILE A 27 -46.94 13.71 14.72
C ILE A 27 -48.14 13.35 15.60
N ASN A 28 -49.30 13.86 15.19
CA ASN A 28 -50.59 13.30 15.58
C ASN A 28 -50.74 11.95 14.89
N GLU A 29 -50.83 10.86 15.65
CA GLU A 29 -51.81 9.77 15.52
C GLU A 29 -51.38 8.57 16.38
N GLN A 30 -52.31 8.09 17.21
CA GLN A 30 -52.15 6.95 18.10
C GLN A 30 -52.01 5.63 17.30
N LYS A 31 -50.85 4.96 17.40
CA LYS A 31 -50.71 3.52 17.05
C LYS A 31 -49.82 2.80 18.07
N LYS A 32 -50.15 1.52 18.27
CA LYS A 32 -49.76 0.61 19.36
C LYS A 32 -48.24 0.47 19.54
N LEU A 33 -47.80 0.45 20.81
CA LEU A 33 -46.53 -0.12 21.27
C LEU A 33 -46.46 -1.60 20.82
N ASP A 34 -45.30 -2.05 20.33
CA ASP A 34 -44.93 -3.44 19.98
C ASP A 34 -44.75 -3.79 18.48
N GLU A 35 -44.43 -2.82 17.62
CA GLU A 35 -43.77 -3.11 16.33
C GLU A 35 -42.35 -2.50 16.29
N PRO A 36 -41.32 -3.23 15.79
CA PRO A 36 -39.99 -2.67 15.64
C PRO A 36 -40.05 -1.50 14.65
N VAL A 37 -39.64 -0.32 15.13
CA VAL A 37 -39.49 0.88 14.29
C VAL A 37 -38.44 0.56 13.23
N LYS A 38 -38.89 0.29 11.99
CA LYS A 38 -38.01 0.33 10.83
C LYS A 38 -37.61 1.79 10.62
N VAL A 39 -36.46 2.15 11.17
CA VAL A 39 -35.82 3.42 10.85
C VAL A 39 -35.26 3.29 9.43
N ASP A 40 -35.90 3.97 8.50
CA ASP A 40 -35.42 4.10 7.13
C ASP A 40 -34.20 5.03 7.11
N PHE A 41 -33.01 4.44 7.01
CA PHE A 41 -31.76 5.17 6.86
C PHE A 41 -31.39 5.20 5.37
N SER A 42 -31.85 6.24 4.68
CA SER A 42 -31.41 6.55 3.31
C SER A 42 -29.88 6.72 3.26
N SER A 43 -29.17 5.80 2.61
CA SER A 43 -27.85 5.82 1.92
C SER A 43 -26.71 6.82 2.27
N ASN A 44 -26.77 7.57 3.37
CA ASN A 44 -25.81 8.62 3.75
C ASN A 44 -25.15 8.34 5.11
N GLU A 45 -25.00 7.08 5.49
CA GLU A 45 -24.24 6.73 6.69
C GLU A 45 -22.77 7.20 6.53
N PRO A 46 -22.17 7.85 7.53
CA PRO A 46 -20.77 8.26 7.45
C PRO A 46 -19.88 7.04 7.27
N ILE A 47 -19.05 7.07 6.23
CA ILE A 47 -18.05 6.04 5.95
C ILE A 47 -16.71 6.55 6.51
N ILE A 48 -16.08 5.75 7.36
CA ILE A 48 -14.70 5.94 7.79
C ILE A 48 -13.80 5.82 6.57
N LYS A 49 -12.82 6.70 6.41
CA LYS A 49 -11.85 6.65 5.32
C LYS A 49 -10.47 6.33 5.88
N ALA A 50 -9.87 5.25 5.42
CA ALA A 50 -8.52 4.87 5.82
C ALA A 50 -7.47 5.91 5.43
N ARG A 51 -7.67 6.58 4.29
CA ARG A 51 -6.78 7.61 3.75
C ARG A 51 -7.55 8.91 3.57
N ASN A 52 -7.03 9.99 4.14
CA ASN A 52 -7.72 11.27 4.26
C ASN A 52 -7.04 12.39 3.46
N GLY A 53 -6.09 12.03 2.59
CA GLY A 53 -5.44 12.96 1.67
C GLY A 53 -4.46 13.88 2.37
N TYR A 54 -3.54 13.33 3.17
CA TYR A 54 -2.40 14.10 3.68
C TYR A 54 -1.63 14.75 2.53
N VAL A 55 -1.23 15.99 2.75
CA VAL A 55 -0.50 16.80 1.77
C VAL A 55 0.75 17.37 2.41
N ASN A 56 1.90 17.16 1.77
CA ASN A 56 3.13 17.86 2.13
C ASN A 56 3.09 19.30 1.57
N ILE A 57 2.77 20.25 2.45
CA ILE A 57 2.59 21.67 2.12
C ILE A 57 3.87 22.28 1.50
N GLU A 58 5.06 21.86 1.93
CA GLU A 58 6.31 22.37 1.36
C GLU A 58 6.53 21.84 -0.06
N GLN A 59 6.20 20.57 -0.30
CA GLN A 59 6.22 20.01 -1.65
C GLN A 59 5.26 20.75 -2.58
N GLU A 60 4.02 21.01 -2.16
CA GLU A 60 3.06 21.78 -2.97
C GLU A 60 3.55 23.18 -3.30
N LYS A 61 4.14 23.87 -2.31
CA LYS A 61 4.74 25.20 -2.54
C LYS A 61 5.83 25.13 -3.60
N ARG A 62 6.72 24.13 -3.53
CA ARG A 62 7.79 23.95 -4.52
C ARG A 62 7.24 23.58 -5.90
N ILE A 63 6.25 22.70 -5.99
CA ILE A 63 5.56 22.38 -7.26
C ILE A 63 5.03 23.66 -7.90
N LYS A 64 4.30 24.48 -7.14
CA LYS A 64 3.79 25.76 -7.62
C LYS A 64 4.89 26.71 -8.07
N MET A 65 6.00 26.78 -7.34
CA MET A 65 7.15 27.60 -7.73
C MET A 65 7.76 27.17 -9.06
N LEU A 66 7.91 25.87 -9.31
CA LEU A 66 8.38 25.33 -10.60
C LEU A 66 7.42 25.70 -11.72
N ASP A 67 6.13 25.42 -11.55
CA ASP A 67 5.13 25.68 -12.57
C ASP A 67 5.07 27.16 -12.94
N GLU A 68 5.06 28.05 -11.95
CA GLU A 68 5.09 29.49 -12.18
C GLU A 68 6.38 29.98 -12.82
N HIS A 69 7.54 29.44 -12.42
CA HIS A 69 8.83 29.79 -13.00
C HIS A 69 8.89 29.39 -14.48
N TYR A 70 8.58 28.14 -14.79
CA TYR A 70 8.69 27.61 -16.14
C TYR A 70 7.57 28.09 -17.07
N ALA A 71 6.39 28.43 -16.54
CA ALA A 71 5.39 29.19 -17.29
C ALA A 71 5.97 30.51 -17.82
N ARG A 72 6.63 31.29 -16.94
CA ARG A 72 7.24 32.57 -17.32
C ARG A 72 8.40 32.39 -18.30
N MET A 73 9.29 31.43 -18.05
CA MET A 73 10.41 31.15 -18.96
C MET A 73 9.93 30.72 -20.35
N ASN A 74 8.85 29.94 -20.42
CA ASN A 74 8.25 29.54 -21.69
C ASN A 74 7.75 30.75 -22.51
N GLU A 75 7.09 31.72 -21.86
CA GLU A 75 6.64 32.94 -22.53
C GLU A 75 7.80 33.80 -23.05
N GLU A 76 8.93 33.85 -22.34
CA GLU A 76 10.16 34.50 -22.82
C GLU A 76 10.78 33.73 -24.00
N ASN A 77 10.91 32.41 -23.89
CA ASN A 77 11.51 31.57 -24.93
C ASN A 77 10.75 31.63 -26.26
N LYS A 78 9.41 31.74 -26.22
CA LYS A 78 8.56 31.88 -27.41
C LYS A 78 8.79 33.16 -28.20
N LYS A 79 9.47 34.17 -27.64
CA LYS A 79 9.82 35.42 -28.35
C LYS A 79 10.96 35.21 -29.36
N PHE A 80 11.70 34.11 -29.26
CA PHE A 80 12.79 33.78 -30.17
C PHE A 80 12.28 33.03 -31.39
N ALA A 81 12.90 33.24 -32.55
CA ALA A 81 12.52 32.58 -33.81
C ALA A 81 12.61 31.04 -33.73
N ASN A 82 13.53 30.52 -32.91
CA ASN A 82 13.62 29.09 -32.59
C ASN A 82 13.76 28.92 -31.07
N PRO A 83 12.64 28.79 -30.33
CA PRO A 83 12.63 28.66 -28.87
C PRO A 83 13.43 27.45 -28.39
N MET A 84 13.36 26.33 -29.09
CA MET A 84 14.09 25.09 -28.75
C MET A 84 15.61 25.30 -28.81
N ALA A 85 16.10 25.92 -29.89
CA ALA A 85 17.52 26.24 -30.02
C ALA A 85 17.96 27.27 -28.99
N HIS A 86 17.14 28.29 -28.72
CA HIS A 86 17.42 29.29 -27.69
C HIS A 86 17.57 28.64 -26.29
N ILE A 87 16.67 27.72 -25.92
CA ILE A 87 16.77 26.99 -24.65
C ILE A 87 18.08 26.19 -24.58
N SER A 88 18.44 25.45 -25.64
CA SER A 88 19.71 24.73 -25.68
C SER A 88 20.91 25.66 -25.50
N ASP A 89 20.87 26.81 -26.17
CA ASP A 89 21.93 27.83 -26.16
C ASP A 89 22.17 28.41 -24.76
N LYS A 90 21.10 28.70 -24.00
CA LYS A 90 21.16 29.18 -22.61
C LYS A 90 21.93 28.25 -21.67
N TYR A 91 21.79 26.95 -21.85
CA TYR A 91 22.32 25.97 -20.91
C TYR A 91 23.66 25.35 -21.34
N TYR A 92 23.94 25.26 -22.65
CA TYR A 92 25.07 24.47 -23.18
C TYR A 92 26.06 25.24 -24.06
N THR A 93 25.78 26.47 -24.50
CA THR A 93 26.72 27.26 -25.33
C THR A 93 27.42 28.34 -24.51
N GLU A 94 28.64 28.08 -24.01
CA GLU A 94 29.36 29.02 -23.13
C GLU A 94 29.59 30.43 -23.73
N ASN A 95 29.74 30.51 -25.05
CA ASN A 95 29.97 31.76 -25.77
C ASN A 95 28.68 32.51 -26.13
N SER A 96 27.51 31.97 -25.81
CA SER A 96 26.24 32.62 -26.07
C SER A 96 26.04 33.85 -25.17
N PRO A 97 25.49 34.96 -25.69
CA PRO A 97 25.06 36.07 -24.84
C PRO A 97 23.94 35.68 -23.85
N TYR A 98 23.27 34.54 -24.07
CA TYR A 98 22.21 34.03 -23.20
C TYR A 98 22.68 32.95 -22.23
N TYR A 99 23.97 32.59 -22.25
CA TYR A 99 24.49 31.51 -21.41
C TYR A 99 24.34 31.80 -19.92
N ILE A 100 23.67 30.89 -19.20
CA ILE A 100 23.47 30.99 -17.76
C ILE A 100 24.73 30.48 -17.05
N LYS A 101 25.40 31.35 -16.30
CA LYS A 101 26.63 31.04 -15.55
C LYS A 101 26.31 30.51 -14.15
N GLY A 102 27.25 29.76 -13.58
CA GLY A 102 27.18 29.32 -12.17
C GLY A 102 26.21 28.17 -11.89
N LEU A 103 25.77 27.45 -12.92
CA LEU A 103 25.03 26.19 -12.78
C LEU A 103 25.99 25.00 -12.90
N THR A 104 25.78 23.99 -12.06
CA THR A 104 26.38 22.66 -12.19
C THR A 104 25.83 21.94 -13.42
N GLU A 105 26.48 20.86 -13.85
CA GLU A 105 26.02 20.04 -14.99
C GLU A 105 24.60 19.49 -14.76
N GLU A 106 24.32 19.01 -13.54
CA GLU A 106 23.00 18.47 -13.19
C GLU A 106 21.91 19.56 -13.17
N GLU A 107 22.19 20.72 -12.58
CA GLU A 107 21.24 21.85 -12.59
C GLU A 107 20.95 22.32 -14.02
N ARG A 108 21.96 22.33 -14.91
CA ARG A 108 21.76 22.64 -16.33
C ARG A 108 20.84 21.64 -16.99
N ARG A 109 21.08 20.34 -16.77
CA ARG A 109 20.26 19.26 -17.32
C ARG A 109 18.82 19.35 -16.86
N VAL A 110 18.59 19.56 -15.56
CA VAL A 110 17.25 19.69 -14.97
C VAL A 110 16.52 20.91 -15.51
N ALA A 111 17.14 22.09 -15.44
CA ALA A 111 16.50 23.33 -15.89
C ALA A 111 16.23 23.34 -17.39
N ASN A 112 17.18 22.85 -18.20
CA ASN A 112 16.96 22.65 -19.63
C ASN A 112 15.76 21.71 -19.88
N SER A 113 15.75 20.54 -19.23
CA SER A 113 14.67 19.56 -19.39
C SER A 113 13.30 20.14 -19.05
N HIS A 114 13.17 20.83 -17.91
CA HIS A 114 11.92 21.45 -17.50
C HIS A 114 11.43 22.50 -18.53
N GLU A 115 12.31 23.38 -19.02
CA GLU A 115 11.92 24.35 -20.06
C GLU A 115 11.47 23.68 -21.36
N ILE A 116 12.17 22.61 -21.78
CA ILE A 116 11.83 21.87 -23.01
C ILE A 116 10.49 21.15 -22.86
N VAL A 117 10.25 20.52 -21.71
CA VAL A 117 8.97 19.87 -21.39
C VAL A 117 7.85 20.89 -21.37
N TYR A 118 8.06 22.04 -20.72
CA TYR A 118 7.05 23.09 -20.66
C TYR A 118 6.77 23.68 -22.05
N LEU A 119 7.81 23.93 -22.86
CA LEU A 119 7.66 24.43 -24.23
C LEU A 119 6.82 23.49 -25.09
N ARG A 120 7.02 22.17 -24.97
CA ARG A 120 6.30 21.17 -25.77
C ARG A 120 4.85 20.97 -25.31
N ASN A 121 4.60 21.06 -24.00
CA ASN A 121 3.35 20.54 -23.42
C ASN A 121 2.50 21.60 -22.72
N GLY A 122 3.03 22.81 -22.50
CA GLY A 122 2.36 23.87 -21.75
C GLY A 122 2.24 23.61 -20.24
N ARG A 123 2.86 22.55 -19.72
CA ARG A 123 2.94 22.20 -18.30
C ARG A 123 4.12 21.27 -18.03
N LEU A 124 4.54 21.18 -16.77
CA LEU A 124 5.42 20.11 -16.30
C LEU A 124 4.61 18.83 -16.04
N PHE A 125 5.22 17.68 -16.31
CA PHE A 125 4.69 16.37 -15.91
C PHE A 125 5.40 15.79 -14.68
N ASN A 126 6.67 16.18 -14.49
CA ASN A 126 7.50 15.76 -13.37
C ASN A 126 8.14 17.00 -12.76
N HIS A 127 8.14 17.09 -11.44
CA HIS A 127 8.72 18.18 -10.67
C HIS A 127 10.01 17.72 -10.02
N THR A 128 11.15 18.10 -10.60
CA THR A 128 12.46 17.75 -10.06
C THR A 128 12.90 18.79 -9.04
N PHE A 129 13.04 18.43 -7.76
CA PHE A 129 13.37 19.39 -6.70
C PHE A 129 14.88 19.68 -6.53
N THR A 130 15.73 19.11 -7.38
CA THR A 130 17.15 19.50 -7.54
C THR A 130 17.34 20.66 -8.51
N ASP A 131 16.24 21.25 -8.98
CA ASP A 131 16.24 22.43 -9.84
C ASP A 131 16.97 23.62 -9.19
N PRO A 132 17.78 24.39 -9.96
CA PRO A 132 18.51 25.53 -9.44
C PRO A 132 17.63 26.59 -8.75
N ILE A 133 16.33 26.67 -9.04
CA ILE A 133 15.41 27.59 -8.32
C ILE A 133 15.33 27.30 -6.81
N PHE A 134 15.75 26.11 -6.37
CA PHE A 134 15.70 25.67 -4.97
C PHE A 134 17.05 25.64 -4.27
N ARG A 135 18.13 26.13 -4.91
CA ARG A 135 19.49 26.10 -4.34
C ARG A 135 19.56 26.66 -2.91
N ASP A 136 18.80 27.73 -2.64
CA ASP A 136 18.78 28.39 -1.33
C ASP A 136 17.73 27.81 -0.35
N LYS A 137 16.97 26.79 -0.75
CA LYS A 137 15.88 26.20 0.05
C LYS A 137 16.25 24.87 0.71
N GLY A 138 17.46 24.37 0.48
CA GLY A 138 17.88 23.04 0.92
C GLY A 138 17.06 21.90 0.27
N PRO A 139 17.36 20.64 0.62
CA PRO A 139 16.65 19.49 0.06
C PRO A 139 15.18 19.50 0.46
N LEU A 140 14.30 19.06 -0.45
CA LEU A 140 12.93 18.73 -0.08
C LEU A 140 12.97 17.39 0.66
N LEU A 141 12.60 17.40 1.93
CA LEU A 141 12.46 16.20 2.73
C LEU A 141 11.08 15.59 2.47
N GLY A 142 11.05 14.33 2.05
CA GLY A 142 9.84 13.58 1.74
C GLY A 142 10.06 12.07 1.81
N GLY A 143 9.07 11.29 1.39
CA GLY A 143 9.15 9.83 1.43
C GLY A 143 8.84 9.29 2.83
N ILE A 144 9.82 8.70 3.51
CA ILE A 144 9.59 8.01 4.79
C ILE A 144 9.06 8.96 5.90
N ILE A 145 9.49 10.22 5.89
CA ILE A 145 8.97 11.26 6.79
C ILE A 145 7.49 11.56 6.50
N ASP A 146 7.11 11.67 5.23
CA ASP A 146 5.73 11.92 4.84
C ASP A 146 4.82 10.72 5.13
N ASN A 147 5.35 9.50 5.05
CA ASN A 147 4.60 8.31 5.45
C ASN A 147 4.21 8.35 6.94
N VAL A 148 5.13 8.74 7.83
CA VAL A 148 4.84 8.88 9.26
C VAL A 148 3.84 10.00 9.52
N LYS A 149 4.01 11.16 8.85
CA LYS A 149 3.06 12.28 8.97
C LYS A 149 1.67 11.94 8.44
N SER A 150 1.58 11.24 7.31
CA SER A 150 0.31 10.79 6.75
C SER A 150 -0.42 9.86 7.73
N ARG A 151 0.30 8.91 8.35
CA ARG A 151 -0.31 7.99 9.33
C ARG A 151 -0.87 8.70 10.56
N LEU A 152 -0.16 9.72 11.08
CA LEU A 152 -0.66 10.56 12.17
C LEU A 152 -1.93 11.30 11.75
N PHE A 153 -1.91 11.92 10.57
CA PHE A 153 -3.04 12.65 10.01
C PHE A 153 -4.25 11.75 9.79
N ASP A 154 -4.04 10.59 9.16
CA ASP A 154 -5.07 9.60 8.89
C ASP A 154 -5.65 9.04 10.20
N ARG A 155 -4.82 8.79 11.22
CA ARG A 155 -5.28 8.34 12.55
C ARG A 155 -6.22 9.35 13.20
N GLU A 156 -5.87 10.63 13.19
CA GLU A 156 -6.72 11.70 13.74
C GLU A 156 -8.04 11.80 12.98
N ALA A 157 -8.00 11.78 11.65
CA ALA A 157 -9.19 11.83 10.81
C ALA A 157 -10.12 10.62 11.05
N VAL A 158 -9.56 9.40 11.11
CA VAL A 158 -10.32 8.18 11.41
C VAL A 158 -10.95 8.22 12.81
N ASN A 159 -10.22 8.70 13.82
CA ASN A 159 -10.77 8.89 15.17
C ASN A 159 -12.00 9.83 15.14
N ASN A 160 -11.89 10.95 14.44
CA ASN A 160 -12.98 11.94 14.32
C ASN A 160 -14.19 11.38 13.55
N GLN A 161 -13.95 10.62 12.47
CA GLN A 161 -15.00 9.98 11.68
C GLN A 161 -15.72 8.89 12.48
N PHE A 162 -14.97 8.07 13.20
CA PHE A 162 -15.54 7.06 14.08
C PHE A 162 -16.36 7.69 15.22
N GLN A 163 -15.86 8.74 15.86
CA GLN A 163 -16.61 9.46 16.88
C GLN A 163 -17.89 10.10 16.31
N THR A 164 -17.83 10.65 15.09
CA THR A 164 -19.00 11.18 14.39
C THR A 164 -20.03 10.08 14.12
N LEU A 165 -19.57 8.89 13.70
CA LEU A 165 -20.43 7.73 13.50
C LEU A 165 -21.14 7.37 14.80
N LEU A 166 -20.41 7.21 15.92
CA LEU A 166 -21.02 6.91 17.23
C LEU A 166 -22.04 7.97 17.66
N ASN A 167 -21.70 9.25 17.49
CA ASN A 167 -22.58 10.37 17.86
C ASN A 167 -23.91 10.33 17.09
N ASN A 168 -23.90 9.93 15.81
CA ASN A 168 -25.11 9.81 15.00
C ASN A 168 -26.09 8.75 15.51
N TYR A 169 -25.59 7.73 16.22
CA TYR A 169 -26.41 6.71 16.88
C TYR A 169 -26.62 7.01 18.38
N GLY A 170 -26.18 8.16 18.88
CA GLY A 170 -26.29 8.51 20.30
C GLY A 170 -25.44 7.63 21.22
N ILE A 171 -24.40 7.01 20.69
CA ILE A 171 -23.51 6.12 21.44
C ILE A 171 -22.39 6.92 22.09
N THR A 172 -22.16 6.66 23.37
CA THR A 172 -21.01 7.19 24.10
C THR A 172 -20.28 6.02 24.73
N ILE A 173 -18.98 5.89 24.43
CA ILE A 173 -18.12 4.93 25.09
C ILE A 173 -17.68 5.54 26.42
N PRO A 174 -17.87 4.85 27.56
CA PRO A 174 -17.46 5.36 28.86
C PRO A 174 -15.95 5.68 28.92
N LYS A 175 -15.61 6.66 29.75
CA LYS A 175 -14.21 7.06 29.94
C LYS A 175 -13.40 5.88 30.50
N ASP A 176 -12.17 5.72 30.00
CA ASP A 176 -11.22 4.67 30.38
C ASP A 176 -11.76 3.24 30.13
N GLU A 177 -12.81 3.12 29.30
CA GLU A 177 -13.28 1.85 28.79
C GLU A 177 -12.53 1.52 27.51
N LYS A 178 -11.84 0.38 27.55
CA LYS A 178 -10.96 -0.09 26.49
C LYS A 178 -11.69 -1.14 25.66
N LEU A 179 -11.90 -0.83 24.39
CA LEU A 179 -12.50 -1.73 23.42
C LEU A 179 -11.42 -2.27 22.48
N THR A 180 -11.59 -3.52 22.02
CA THR A 180 -10.75 -4.12 20.97
C THR A 180 -11.63 -4.50 19.81
N PHE A 181 -11.31 -3.96 18.64
CA PHE A 181 -11.98 -4.23 17.37
C PHE A 181 -11.15 -5.26 16.61
N THR A 182 -11.71 -6.43 16.33
CA THR A 182 -11.03 -7.54 15.64
C THR A 182 -11.76 -7.82 14.33
N ILE A 183 -11.03 -7.81 13.23
CA ILE A 183 -11.57 -7.89 11.87
C ILE A 183 -11.13 -9.19 11.20
N GLU A 184 -12.13 -9.92 10.71
CA GLU A 184 -11.96 -11.06 9.81
C GLU A 184 -11.98 -10.56 8.35
N PRO A 185 -10.94 -10.86 7.54
CA PRO A 185 -10.76 -10.22 6.24
C PRO A 185 -11.56 -10.81 5.08
N ASN A 186 -11.99 -12.08 5.12
CA ASN A 186 -12.66 -12.73 3.99
C ASN A 186 -14.05 -12.11 3.72
N TYR A 187 -14.78 -11.77 4.80
CA TYR A 187 -16.10 -11.15 4.74
C TYR A 187 -16.12 -9.71 5.25
N TYR A 188 -14.99 -9.20 5.74
CA TYR A 188 -14.91 -7.90 6.44
C TYR A 188 -15.96 -7.82 7.55
N THR A 189 -15.92 -8.79 8.45
CA THR A 189 -16.74 -8.80 9.66
C THR A 189 -15.90 -8.39 10.86
N LEU A 190 -16.50 -7.65 11.78
CA LEU A 190 -15.84 -7.08 12.94
C LEU A 190 -16.50 -7.56 14.22
N LYS A 191 -15.67 -7.88 15.22
CA LYS A 191 -16.09 -8.09 16.62
C LYS A 191 -15.50 -7.02 17.53
N VAL A 192 -16.29 -6.59 18.51
CA VAL A 192 -15.93 -5.63 19.55
C VAL A 192 -15.86 -6.36 20.89
N ASN A 193 -14.69 -6.38 21.50
CA ASN A 193 -14.46 -6.99 22.80
C ASN A 193 -14.04 -5.93 23.83
N GLY A 194 -14.10 -6.28 25.12
CA GLY A 194 -13.58 -5.44 26.21
C GLY A 194 -14.59 -4.45 26.81
N ALA A 195 -15.79 -4.34 26.23
CA ALA A 195 -16.87 -3.57 26.84
C ALA A 195 -17.35 -4.22 28.14
N LYS A 196 -17.65 -3.40 29.15
CA LYS A 196 -18.31 -3.84 30.39
C LYS A 196 -19.80 -4.10 30.17
N ASP A 197 -20.41 -3.36 29.25
CA ASP A 197 -21.78 -3.56 28.80
C ASP A 197 -21.78 -4.26 27.44
N GLU A 198 -22.25 -5.51 27.41
CA GLU A 198 -22.37 -6.30 26.18
C GLU A 198 -23.28 -5.63 25.15
N ASN A 199 -24.30 -4.87 25.58
CA ASN A 199 -25.18 -4.17 24.65
C ASN A 199 -24.44 -3.05 23.90
N LEU A 200 -23.48 -2.38 24.56
CA LEU A 200 -22.65 -1.37 23.92
C LEU A 200 -21.79 -2.00 22.82
N ALA A 201 -21.11 -3.12 23.12
CA ALA A 201 -20.31 -3.84 22.14
C ALA A 201 -21.17 -4.31 20.95
N ASN A 202 -22.29 -4.99 21.23
CA ASN A 202 -23.20 -5.49 20.20
C ASN A 202 -23.75 -4.37 19.31
N THR A 203 -24.13 -3.22 19.90
CA THR A 203 -24.64 -2.08 19.11
C THR A 203 -23.56 -1.52 18.19
N ILE A 204 -22.32 -1.38 18.67
CA ILE A 204 -21.19 -0.91 17.85
C ILE A 204 -20.86 -1.91 16.75
N GLU A 205 -20.86 -3.22 17.05
CA GLU A 205 -20.70 -4.28 16.07
C GLU A 205 -21.77 -4.21 14.98
N GLU A 206 -23.05 -4.11 15.34
CA GLU A 206 -24.16 -4.01 14.39
C GLU A 206 -24.01 -2.81 13.47
N ILE A 207 -23.65 -1.64 14.00
CA ILE A 207 -23.45 -0.42 13.21
C ILE A 207 -22.31 -0.57 12.20
N LEU A 208 -21.16 -1.10 12.65
CA LEU A 208 -19.99 -1.23 11.78
C LEU A 208 -20.19 -2.34 10.73
N ASN A 209 -20.83 -3.46 11.11
CA ASN A 209 -21.07 -4.59 10.21
C ASN A 209 -22.25 -4.38 9.27
N LYS A 210 -23.14 -3.41 9.51
CA LYS A 210 -24.31 -3.13 8.66
C LYS A 210 -23.93 -2.89 7.19
N ASN A 211 -22.81 -2.20 6.98
CA ASN A 211 -22.15 -2.06 5.68
C ASN A 211 -20.67 -2.37 5.89
N SER A 212 -20.21 -3.47 5.29
CA SER A 212 -18.82 -3.94 5.41
C SER A 212 -17.79 -2.90 4.96
N GLU A 213 -18.18 -1.82 4.28
CA GLU A 213 -17.29 -0.73 3.92
C GLU A 213 -16.62 -0.06 5.14
N ASN A 214 -17.33 0.15 6.26
CA ASN A 214 -16.69 0.70 7.46
C ASN A 214 -15.64 -0.26 8.05
N VAL A 215 -15.92 -1.56 8.04
CA VAL A 215 -14.99 -2.59 8.49
C VAL A 215 -13.79 -2.70 7.55
N LYS A 216 -14.03 -2.69 6.23
CA LYS A 216 -12.98 -2.67 5.21
C LYS A 216 -12.08 -1.46 5.41
N GLN A 217 -12.64 -0.26 5.54
CA GLN A 217 -11.87 0.97 5.74
C GLN A 217 -11.07 0.94 7.05
N LEU A 218 -11.62 0.39 8.13
CA LEU A 218 -10.86 0.21 9.36
C LEU A 218 -9.72 -0.83 9.20
N PHE A 219 -9.96 -1.92 8.48
CA PHE A 219 -8.93 -2.91 8.14
C PHE A 219 -7.77 -2.30 7.34
N LEU A 220 -8.12 -1.49 6.34
CA LEU A 220 -7.15 -0.75 5.52
C LEU A 220 -6.38 0.28 6.33
N HIS A 221 -7.05 0.92 7.29
CA HIS A 221 -6.40 1.85 8.20
C HIS A 221 -5.35 1.16 9.09
N ILE A 222 -5.68 -0.01 9.64
CA ILE A 222 -4.71 -0.82 10.42
C ILE A 222 -3.53 -1.23 9.53
N THR A 223 -3.81 -1.67 8.30
CA THR A 223 -2.78 -2.06 7.34
C THR A 223 -1.88 -0.88 6.96
N GLY A 224 -2.46 0.30 6.69
CA GLY A 224 -1.73 1.54 6.37
C GLY A 224 -0.93 2.10 7.54
N SER A 225 -1.36 1.82 8.78
CA SER A 225 -0.70 2.23 10.02
C SER A 225 0.41 1.29 10.48
N LYS A 226 0.61 0.15 9.80
CA LYS A 226 1.72 -0.79 10.08
C LYS A 226 3.06 -0.05 10.03
N PHE A 227 3.80 -0.06 11.14
CA PHE A 227 5.13 0.54 11.24
C PHE A 227 6.13 -0.45 11.84
N GLU A 228 7.29 -0.55 11.19
CA GLU A 228 8.33 -1.53 11.52
C GLU A 228 7.76 -2.97 11.62
N GLU A 229 8.28 -3.75 12.57
CA GLU A 229 7.80 -5.09 12.86
C GLU A 229 6.45 -5.01 13.58
N ASN A 230 5.46 -5.69 13.01
CA ASN A 230 4.14 -5.83 13.61
C ASN A 230 3.73 -7.31 13.67
N SER A 231 3.53 -7.83 14.88
CA SER A 231 3.26 -9.26 15.14
C SER A 231 1.93 -9.76 14.58
N GLN A 232 1.01 -8.87 14.19
CA GLN A 232 -0.23 -9.27 13.52
C GLN A 232 0.04 -9.75 12.10
N PHE A 233 1.11 -9.26 11.47
CA PHE A 233 1.47 -9.55 10.09
C PHE A 233 2.53 -10.64 10.02
N THR A 234 2.18 -11.76 9.39
CA THR A 234 3.16 -12.76 8.95
C THR A 234 3.10 -12.88 7.44
N LYS A 235 4.16 -13.40 6.82
CA LYS A 235 4.18 -13.61 5.37
C LYS A 235 3.02 -14.49 4.91
N GLU A 236 2.83 -15.63 5.56
CA GLU A 236 1.78 -16.59 5.22
C GLU A 236 0.36 -15.99 5.27
N LYS A 237 0.06 -15.18 6.29
CA LYS A 237 -1.23 -14.46 6.40
C LYS A 237 -1.43 -13.45 5.28
N GLN A 238 -0.38 -12.69 4.94
CA GLN A 238 -0.42 -11.70 3.86
C GLN A 238 -0.58 -12.37 2.50
N ASP A 239 0.14 -13.47 2.25
CA ASP A 239 0.02 -14.25 1.01
C ASP A 239 -1.41 -14.79 0.84
N LYS A 240 -2.01 -15.35 1.91
CA LYS A 240 -3.41 -15.81 1.88
C LYS A 240 -4.38 -14.66 1.56
N LEU A 241 -4.24 -13.51 2.23
CA LEU A 241 -5.08 -12.34 1.97
C LEU A 241 -4.97 -11.87 0.51
N ASN A 242 -3.76 -11.81 -0.03
CA ASN A 242 -3.50 -11.35 -1.39
C ASN A 242 -4.18 -12.27 -2.41
N ILE A 243 -4.04 -13.59 -2.28
CA ILE A 243 -4.65 -14.53 -3.24
C ILE A 243 -6.18 -14.55 -3.14
N VAL A 244 -6.74 -14.46 -1.92
CA VAL A 244 -8.19 -14.36 -1.71
C VAL A 244 -8.76 -13.12 -2.38
N ASN A 245 -8.15 -11.95 -2.16
CA ASN A 245 -8.62 -10.70 -2.75
C ASN A 245 -8.47 -10.68 -4.27
N SER A 246 -7.33 -11.18 -4.78
CA SER A 246 -7.07 -11.31 -6.22
C SER A 246 -8.13 -12.15 -6.91
N VAL A 247 -8.44 -13.34 -6.36
CA VAL A 247 -9.50 -14.21 -6.92
C VAL A 247 -10.86 -13.53 -6.85
N LYS A 248 -11.20 -12.90 -5.72
CA LYS A 248 -12.49 -12.21 -5.56
C LYS A 248 -12.66 -11.07 -6.55
N GLU A 249 -11.62 -10.27 -6.79
CA GLU A 249 -11.63 -9.18 -7.76
C GLU A 249 -11.81 -9.69 -9.20
N VAL A 250 -11.06 -10.72 -9.58
CA VAL A 250 -11.00 -11.20 -10.97
C VAL A 250 -12.17 -12.12 -11.33
N THR A 251 -12.66 -12.91 -10.37
CA THR A 251 -13.67 -13.96 -10.62
C THR A 251 -15.02 -13.69 -9.97
N GLY A 252 -15.07 -12.80 -8.97
CA GLY A 252 -16.25 -12.56 -8.14
C GLY A 252 -16.48 -13.59 -7.02
N TYR A 253 -15.71 -14.69 -6.96
CA TYR A 253 -15.86 -15.72 -5.93
C TYR A 253 -14.99 -15.41 -4.70
N ASN A 254 -15.55 -15.68 -3.52
CA ASN A 254 -14.77 -15.74 -2.30
C ASN A 254 -14.19 -17.16 -2.15
N LEU A 255 -12.88 -17.29 -2.02
CA LEU A 255 -12.24 -18.61 -1.87
C LEU A 255 -12.72 -19.37 -0.63
N ALA A 256 -13.10 -18.65 0.43
CA ALA A 256 -13.64 -19.25 1.66
C ALA A 256 -14.96 -20.01 1.44
N ASP A 257 -15.69 -19.75 0.34
CA ASP A 257 -16.95 -20.41 0.00
C ASP A 257 -16.77 -21.63 -0.91
N LEU A 258 -15.56 -21.92 -1.39
CA LEU A 258 -15.31 -22.94 -2.42
C LEU A 258 -14.89 -24.29 -1.84
N GLU A 259 -15.26 -25.37 -2.52
CA GLU A 259 -14.82 -26.72 -2.19
C GLU A 259 -13.35 -26.90 -2.60
N VAL A 260 -12.52 -27.43 -1.71
CA VAL A 260 -11.16 -27.88 -2.08
C VAL A 260 -11.22 -29.35 -2.48
N ARG A 261 -10.81 -29.65 -3.73
CA ARG A 261 -10.71 -31.02 -4.25
C ARG A 261 -9.31 -31.30 -4.77
N GLY A 262 -8.52 -31.99 -3.96
CA GLY A 262 -7.10 -32.20 -4.25
C GLY A 262 -6.33 -30.89 -4.10
N ASP A 263 -5.73 -30.41 -5.19
CA ASP A 263 -4.93 -29.18 -5.22
C ASP A 263 -5.63 -28.02 -5.96
N LYS A 264 -6.97 -28.07 -5.98
CA LYS A 264 -7.84 -27.12 -6.70
C LYS A 264 -9.00 -26.63 -5.84
N PHE A 265 -9.38 -25.37 -6.06
CA PHE A 265 -10.63 -24.81 -5.56
C PHE A 265 -11.71 -24.94 -6.64
N ILE A 266 -12.83 -25.52 -6.28
CA ILE A 266 -13.91 -25.89 -7.19
C ILE A 266 -15.14 -25.01 -6.90
N THR A 267 -15.62 -24.34 -7.93
CA THR A 267 -16.88 -23.58 -7.90
C THR A 267 -18.09 -24.50 -7.69
N PRO A 268 -19.26 -23.98 -7.26
CA PRO A 268 -20.47 -24.78 -7.13
C PRO A 268 -20.90 -25.54 -8.40
N ASN A 269 -20.49 -25.05 -9.58
CA ASN A 269 -20.78 -25.67 -10.87
C ASN A 269 -19.71 -26.70 -11.31
N GLY A 270 -18.72 -27.00 -10.47
CA GLY A 270 -17.70 -28.02 -10.74
C GLY A 270 -16.49 -27.53 -11.55
N VAL A 271 -16.34 -26.22 -11.76
CA VAL A 271 -15.21 -25.61 -12.51
C VAL A 271 -14.10 -25.20 -11.55
N ASP A 272 -12.85 -25.46 -11.93
CA ASP A 272 -11.65 -24.98 -11.23
C ASP A 272 -11.59 -23.45 -11.27
N ILE A 273 -11.46 -22.80 -10.12
CA ILE A 273 -11.46 -21.33 -10.02
C ILE A 273 -10.33 -20.70 -10.84
N PHE A 274 -9.20 -21.39 -11.00
CA PHE A 274 -8.07 -20.85 -11.74
C PHE A 274 -8.37 -20.71 -13.24
N GLU A 275 -9.22 -21.56 -13.81
CA GLU A 275 -9.62 -21.45 -15.21
C GLU A 275 -10.43 -20.16 -15.44
N ILE A 276 -11.35 -19.84 -14.51
CA ILE A 276 -12.12 -18.59 -14.53
C ILE A 276 -11.18 -17.39 -14.33
N TYR A 277 -10.25 -17.49 -13.38
CA TYR A 277 -9.25 -16.46 -13.13
C TYR A 277 -8.44 -16.16 -14.40
N LYS A 278 -7.92 -17.20 -15.06
CA LYS A 278 -7.12 -17.09 -16.28
C LYS A 278 -7.89 -16.44 -17.43
N GLU A 279 -9.13 -16.86 -17.66
CA GLU A 279 -10.00 -16.29 -18.70
C GLU A 279 -10.25 -14.79 -18.47
N ASN A 280 -10.65 -14.41 -17.26
CA ASN A 280 -10.97 -13.02 -16.92
C ASN A 280 -9.73 -12.12 -16.85
N PHE A 281 -8.58 -12.66 -16.40
CA PHE A 281 -7.31 -11.94 -16.38
C PHE A 281 -6.80 -11.62 -17.80
N GLY A 282 -7.17 -12.46 -18.78
CA GLY A 282 -6.84 -12.30 -20.20
C GLY A 282 -7.26 -10.95 -20.81
N HIS A 283 -8.19 -10.22 -20.20
CA HIS A 283 -8.70 -8.95 -20.73
C HIS A 283 -7.92 -7.69 -20.33
N ARG A 284 -6.88 -7.81 -19.48
CA ARG A 284 -6.04 -6.66 -19.09
C ARG A 284 -5.12 -6.23 -20.25
N LYS A 285 -5.38 -5.04 -20.81
CA LYS A 285 -4.76 -4.50 -22.04
C LYS A 285 -3.32 -3.97 -21.87
N SER A 286 -2.83 -3.81 -20.64
CA SER A 286 -1.52 -3.20 -20.36
C SER A 286 -0.34 -4.18 -20.28
N LEU A 287 -0.60 -5.50 -20.24
CA LEU A 287 0.46 -6.52 -20.05
C LEU A 287 0.86 -7.21 -21.36
N THR A 288 2.17 -7.39 -21.56
CA THR A 288 2.68 -8.30 -22.60
C THR A 288 2.31 -9.76 -22.27
N GLU A 289 2.41 -10.65 -23.26
CA GLU A 289 2.14 -12.07 -23.07
C GLU A 289 3.08 -12.70 -22.02
N GLU A 290 4.38 -12.35 -22.05
CA GLU A 290 5.38 -12.81 -21.07
C GLU A 290 5.01 -12.37 -19.64
N GLN A 291 4.67 -11.10 -19.45
CA GLN A 291 4.26 -10.55 -18.15
C GLN A 291 2.97 -11.18 -17.64
N ARG A 292 2.01 -11.41 -18.54
CA ARG A 292 0.74 -12.07 -18.21
C ARG A 292 0.97 -13.49 -17.73
N ASN A 293 1.78 -14.26 -18.44
CA ASN A 293 2.04 -15.65 -18.08
C ASN A 293 2.77 -15.76 -16.75
N TYR A 294 3.74 -14.86 -16.48
CA TYR A 294 4.40 -14.79 -15.17
C TYR A 294 3.40 -14.61 -14.02
N VAL A 295 2.48 -13.64 -14.14
CA VAL A 295 1.45 -13.43 -13.11
C VAL A 295 0.53 -14.64 -12.97
N LEU A 296 0.11 -15.24 -14.08
CA LEU A 296 -0.77 -16.41 -14.04
C LEU A 296 -0.11 -17.62 -13.37
N ILE A 297 1.18 -17.86 -13.62
CA ILE A 297 1.95 -18.92 -12.94
C ILE A 297 1.96 -18.68 -11.43
N GLU A 298 2.35 -17.48 -10.99
CA GLU A 298 2.40 -17.16 -9.57
C GLU A 298 1.04 -17.33 -8.86
N GLN A 299 -0.04 -16.88 -9.50
CA GLN A 299 -1.38 -17.02 -8.95
C GLN A 299 -1.82 -18.49 -8.89
N GLN A 300 -1.49 -19.30 -9.91
CA GLN A 300 -1.76 -20.73 -9.89
C GLN A 300 -1.00 -21.43 -8.77
N ASN A 301 0.28 -21.11 -8.59
CA ASN A 301 1.13 -21.65 -7.53
C ASN A 301 0.51 -21.40 -6.16
N GLN A 302 0.15 -20.14 -5.89
CA GLN A 302 -0.44 -19.74 -4.62
C GLN A 302 -1.77 -20.46 -4.34
N LEU A 303 -2.63 -20.61 -5.35
CA LEU A 303 -3.90 -21.35 -5.22
C LEU A 303 -3.67 -22.83 -4.96
N THR A 304 -2.80 -23.46 -5.73
CA THR A 304 -2.47 -24.88 -5.60
C THR A 304 -1.86 -25.18 -4.22
N GLU A 305 -0.92 -24.36 -3.75
CA GLU A 305 -0.32 -24.53 -2.42
C GLU A 305 -1.33 -24.29 -1.29
N LEU A 306 -2.19 -23.26 -1.41
CA LEU A 306 -3.24 -23.02 -0.43
C LEU A 306 -4.26 -24.17 -0.40
N ALA A 307 -4.65 -24.72 -1.55
CA ALA A 307 -5.53 -25.88 -1.64
C ALA A 307 -4.90 -27.13 -1.00
N ARG A 308 -3.63 -27.41 -1.29
CA ARG A 308 -2.89 -28.55 -0.72
C ARG A 308 -2.76 -28.47 0.80
N LYS A 309 -2.44 -27.29 1.34
CA LYS A 309 -2.39 -27.05 2.78
C LYS A 309 -3.78 -27.13 3.42
N GLY A 310 -4.82 -26.77 2.68
CA GLY A 310 -6.19 -26.62 3.13
C GLY A 310 -6.46 -25.18 3.58
N PHE A 311 -7.56 -24.60 3.09
CA PHE A 311 -7.88 -23.17 3.31
C PHE A 311 -7.91 -22.78 4.79
N GLU A 312 -8.53 -23.59 5.65
CA GLU A 312 -8.65 -23.37 7.10
C GLU A 312 -7.33 -23.60 7.86
N ASN A 313 -6.38 -24.34 7.29
CA ASN A 313 -5.10 -24.63 7.94
C ASN A 313 -4.08 -23.50 7.77
N VAL A 314 -4.31 -22.59 6.80
CA VAL A 314 -3.49 -21.40 6.59
C VAL A 314 -4.16 -20.23 7.30
N PRO A 315 -3.48 -19.55 8.25
CA PRO A 315 -4.11 -18.52 9.06
C PRO A 315 -4.49 -17.29 8.22
N ASP A 316 -5.67 -16.73 8.48
CA ASP A 316 -6.09 -15.44 7.92
C ASP A 316 -5.34 -14.27 8.56
N LEU A 317 -5.23 -13.17 7.81
CA LEU A 317 -4.73 -11.89 8.35
C LEU A 317 -5.82 -11.21 9.20
N ILE A 318 -6.17 -11.83 10.33
CA ILE A 318 -7.06 -11.22 11.33
C ILE A 318 -6.31 -10.05 11.97
N LEU A 319 -6.86 -8.84 11.81
CA LEU A 319 -6.28 -7.61 12.34
C LEU A 319 -7.12 -7.07 13.48
N SER A 320 -6.45 -6.57 14.51
CA SER A 320 -7.08 -5.95 15.66
C SER A 320 -6.52 -4.57 15.94
N ILE A 321 -7.36 -3.72 16.53
CA ILE A 321 -7.02 -2.39 16.99
C ILE A 321 -7.76 -2.06 18.29
N GLU A 322 -7.11 -1.36 19.21
CA GLU A 322 -7.74 -0.94 20.47
C GLU A 322 -8.35 0.45 20.30
N TYR A 323 -9.39 0.77 21.07
CA TYR A 323 -9.95 2.10 21.19
C TYR A 323 -10.16 2.44 22.66
N GLU A 324 -9.72 3.63 23.05
CA GLU A 324 -9.91 4.17 24.39
C GLU A 324 -9.85 5.69 24.33
N ASN A 325 -10.74 6.36 25.07
CA ASN A 325 -10.69 7.81 25.27
C ASN A 325 -10.60 8.63 23.96
N GLY A 326 -11.37 8.26 22.95
CA GLY A 326 -11.45 9.02 21.69
C GLY A 326 -10.38 8.67 20.65
N SER A 327 -9.50 7.70 20.92
CA SER A 327 -8.45 7.32 19.98
C SER A 327 -8.36 5.82 19.80
N PHE A 328 -8.11 5.42 18.56
CA PHE A 328 -7.59 4.11 18.25
C PHE A 328 -6.09 4.00 18.57
N TYR A 329 -5.64 2.79 18.93
CA TYR A 329 -4.26 2.43 19.24
C TYR A 329 -3.86 1.13 18.54
N ASP A 330 -2.71 1.17 17.84
CA ASP A 330 -2.16 0.02 17.12
C ASP A 330 -1.82 -1.16 18.04
N ILE A 331 -2.08 -2.38 17.57
CA ILE A 331 -1.70 -3.64 18.23
C ILE A 331 -0.54 -4.29 17.46
N GLY A 332 0.35 -4.96 18.20
CA GLY A 332 1.39 -5.82 17.64
C GLY A 332 2.66 -5.09 17.23
N GLN A 333 2.73 -3.78 17.38
CA GLN A 333 3.91 -2.95 17.13
C GLN A 333 4.27 -2.13 18.37
N LYS A 334 5.54 -1.75 18.48
CA LYS A 334 6.06 -0.97 19.62
C LYS A 334 5.53 0.46 19.60
N GLU A 335 5.61 1.10 18.44
CA GLU A 335 5.27 2.49 18.26
C GLU A 335 3.81 2.67 17.85
N ASN A 336 3.14 3.68 18.42
CA ASN A 336 1.69 3.84 18.27
C ASN A 336 1.33 5.20 17.67
N PHE A 337 0.42 5.23 16.71
CA PHE A 337 -0.06 6.49 16.11
C PHE A 337 -1.19 7.14 16.90
N GLY A 338 -1.77 6.42 17.86
CA GLY A 338 -2.87 6.88 18.70
C GLY A 338 -2.53 8.13 19.53
N THR A 339 -3.54 8.96 19.75
CA THR A 339 -3.44 10.22 20.48
C THR A 339 -2.85 9.98 21.87
N GLY A 340 -1.82 10.76 22.24
CA GLY A 340 -1.14 10.63 23.54
C GLY A 340 -0.09 9.52 23.61
N LYS A 341 0.05 8.68 22.57
CA LYS A 341 1.12 7.65 22.46
C LYS A 341 2.00 7.82 21.23
N ASN A 342 1.90 8.96 20.55
CA ASN A 342 2.55 9.22 19.26
C ASN A 342 3.74 10.20 19.32
N SER A 343 4.25 10.51 20.51
CA SER A 343 5.39 11.44 20.69
C SER A 343 6.66 10.97 19.98
N TRP A 344 6.89 9.65 19.92
CA TRP A 344 8.01 9.02 19.21
C TRP A 344 8.11 9.49 17.75
N ALA A 345 6.97 9.78 17.10
CA ALA A 345 6.95 10.14 15.70
C ALA A 345 7.61 11.51 15.48
N THR A 346 7.46 12.43 16.45
CA THR A 346 8.11 13.74 16.37
C THR A 346 9.62 13.61 16.51
N ASP A 347 10.07 12.83 17.49
CA ASP A 347 11.50 12.57 17.71
C ASP A 347 12.12 11.86 16.50
N TRP A 348 11.47 10.81 16.01
CA TRP A 348 11.89 10.06 14.82
C TRP A 348 11.95 10.94 13.57
N ILE A 349 10.98 11.83 13.35
CA ILE A 349 10.99 12.77 12.21
C ILE A 349 12.19 13.73 12.33
N ASN A 350 12.46 14.25 13.53
CA ASN A 350 13.57 15.18 13.76
C ASN A 350 14.92 14.50 13.56
N ASP A 351 15.11 13.31 14.12
CA ASP A 351 16.34 12.54 14.00
C ASP A 351 16.60 12.13 12.54
N THR A 352 15.58 11.63 11.86
CA THR A 352 15.66 11.27 10.44
C THR A 352 15.99 12.50 9.58
N THR A 353 15.35 13.63 9.86
CA THR A 353 15.63 14.90 9.18
C THR A 353 17.10 15.31 9.35
N ASN A 354 17.62 15.26 10.58
CA ASN A 354 19.00 15.62 10.87
C ASN A 354 19.99 14.65 10.19
N SER A 355 19.69 13.34 10.17
CA SER A 355 20.53 12.35 9.47
C SER A 355 20.64 12.66 7.98
N ILE A 356 19.50 12.89 7.32
CA ILE A 356 19.42 13.24 5.89
C ILE A 356 20.21 14.53 5.62
N LEU A 357 20.03 15.56 6.45
CA LEU A 357 20.72 16.84 6.29
C LEU A 357 22.24 16.77 6.57
N SER A 358 22.68 15.88 7.45
CA SER A 358 24.11 15.66 7.73
C SER A 358 24.84 14.82 6.67
N GLY A 359 24.12 14.29 5.67
CA GLY A 359 24.70 13.44 4.63
C GLY A 359 25.16 12.07 5.11
N ASN A 360 24.65 11.59 6.26
CA ASN A 360 25.09 10.33 6.87
C ASN A 360 24.38 9.09 6.34
N ASP A 361 23.46 9.23 5.40
CA ASP A 361 22.89 8.09 4.70
C ASP A 361 23.33 8.10 3.23
N ALA A 362 24.41 7.37 2.99
CA ALA A 362 24.73 6.84 1.68
C ALA A 362 23.63 5.84 1.28
N ILE A 363 22.49 6.36 0.81
CA ILE A 363 21.50 5.57 0.08
C ILE A 363 22.12 5.29 -1.29
N LYS A 364 22.87 4.19 -1.38
CA LYS A 364 23.34 3.62 -2.63
C LYS A 364 22.13 3.21 -3.48
N ILE A 365 21.95 3.87 -4.61
CA ILE A 365 21.03 3.46 -5.67
C ILE A 365 21.64 2.28 -6.46
N ASN A 366 21.46 1.09 -5.90
CA ASN A 366 21.01 -0.20 -6.42
C ASN A 366 21.43 -0.89 -7.77
N PRO A 367 22.12 -2.05 -7.70
CA PRO A 367 22.08 -3.19 -8.64
C PRO A 367 21.01 -4.30 -8.32
N TYR A 368 19.91 -3.92 -7.67
CA TYR A 368 18.92 -4.81 -7.02
C TYR A 368 18.37 -5.94 -7.85
N THR A 369 17.98 -5.62 -9.08
CA THR A 369 17.11 -6.49 -9.86
C THR A 369 17.85 -7.77 -10.20
N GLN A 370 19.17 -7.68 -10.39
CA GLN A 370 20.01 -8.84 -10.64
C GLN A 370 20.21 -9.69 -9.37
N SER A 371 20.34 -9.06 -8.20
CA SER A 371 20.45 -9.77 -6.92
C SER A 371 19.16 -10.48 -6.53
N ILE A 372 17.99 -9.90 -6.81
CA ILE A 372 16.68 -10.53 -6.61
C ILE A 372 16.47 -11.68 -7.59
N ASN A 373 16.70 -11.44 -8.89
CA ASN A 373 16.58 -12.49 -9.90
C ASN A 373 17.52 -13.67 -9.60
N LYS A 374 18.72 -13.41 -9.05
CA LYS A 374 19.63 -14.46 -8.58
C LYS A 374 19.03 -15.24 -7.40
N TYR A 375 18.45 -14.55 -6.41
CA TYR A 375 17.81 -15.20 -5.26
C TYR A 375 16.64 -16.10 -5.70
N ASP A 376 15.72 -15.56 -6.49
CA ASP A 376 14.54 -16.28 -6.99
C ASP A 376 14.95 -17.48 -7.84
N LEU A 377 15.92 -17.29 -8.75
CA LEU A 377 16.44 -18.38 -9.57
C LEU A 377 17.07 -19.49 -8.72
N ILE A 378 17.90 -19.16 -7.73
CA ILE A 378 18.51 -20.19 -6.86
C ILE A 378 17.44 -20.99 -6.13
N LYS A 379 16.43 -20.30 -5.56
CA LYS A 379 15.35 -20.93 -4.80
C LYS A 379 14.50 -21.85 -5.66
N GLU A 380 14.10 -21.38 -6.84
CA GLU A 380 13.30 -22.14 -7.79
C GLU A 380 14.05 -23.39 -8.27
N ILE A 381 15.31 -23.25 -8.69
CA ILE A 381 16.09 -24.40 -9.18
C ILE A 381 16.31 -25.42 -8.06
N GLU A 382 16.62 -24.97 -6.84
CA GLU A 382 16.77 -25.83 -5.68
C GLU A 382 15.48 -26.58 -5.38
N ASP A 383 14.34 -25.90 -5.39
CA ASP A 383 13.03 -26.48 -5.11
C ASP A 383 12.62 -27.54 -6.16
N ILE A 384 12.83 -27.28 -7.45
CA ILE A 384 12.39 -28.17 -8.54
C ILE A 384 13.36 -29.31 -8.80
N THR A 385 14.66 -29.03 -8.76
CA THR A 385 15.69 -29.99 -9.17
C THR A 385 16.40 -30.64 -7.99
N GLY A 386 16.31 -30.05 -6.79
CA GLY A 386 17.09 -30.44 -5.61
C GLY A 386 18.55 -29.95 -5.63
N PHE A 387 18.96 -29.17 -6.63
CA PHE A 387 20.33 -28.68 -6.77
C PHE A 387 20.43 -27.20 -6.41
N ASN A 388 21.40 -26.85 -5.55
CA ASN A 388 21.75 -25.46 -5.30
C ASN A 388 22.72 -24.98 -6.39
N LEU A 389 22.34 -23.93 -7.13
CA LEU A 389 23.16 -23.40 -8.23
C LEU A 389 24.57 -22.98 -7.82
N ASN A 390 24.79 -22.59 -6.57
CA ASN A 390 26.12 -22.18 -6.09
C ASN A 390 27.10 -23.36 -6.03
N ASP A 391 26.61 -24.59 -5.99
CA ASP A 391 27.44 -25.81 -5.88
C ASP A 391 27.76 -26.43 -7.25
N LEU A 392 27.30 -25.82 -8.34
CA LEU A 392 27.35 -26.39 -9.68
C LEU A 392 28.49 -25.81 -10.53
N LYS A 393 28.87 -26.57 -11.56
CA LYS A 393 29.84 -26.09 -12.54
C LYS A 393 29.16 -25.12 -13.50
N GLU A 394 29.48 -23.84 -13.35
CA GLU A 394 29.04 -22.78 -14.25
C GLU A 394 29.90 -22.75 -15.53
N ILE A 395 29.26 -22.72 -16.69
CA ILE A 395 29.87 -22.42 -17.99
C ILE A 395 29.01 -21.37 -18.69
N ILE A 396 29.57 -20.64 -19.66
CA ILE A 396 28.82 -19.57 -20.35
C ILE A 396 27.51 -20.12 -20.93
N GLY A 397 26.39 -19.65 -20.40
CA GLY A 397 25.04 -20.04 -20.83
C GLY A 397 24.44 -21.26 -20.13
N LYS A 398 25.15 -21.96 -19.23
CA LYS A 398 24.67 -23.22 -18.59
C LYS A 398 25.23 -23.47 -17.19
N PHE A 399 24.51 -24.28 -16.41
CA PHE A 399 24.99 -24.87 -15.17
C PHE A 399 24.97 -26.40 -15.29
N LEU A 400 26.03 -27.06 -14.84
CA LEU A 400 26.20 -28.50 -14.96
C LEU A 400 26.36 -29.18 -13.60
N THR A 401 25.75 -30.35 -13.45
CA THR A 401 25.99 -31.24 -12.30
C THR A 401 27.41 -31.81 -12.34
N SER A 402 27.84 -32.44 -11.24
CA SER A 402 29.13 -33.15 -11.17
C SER A 402 29.28 -34.25 -12.23
N ASN A 403 28.15 -34.82 -12.69
CA ASN A 403 28.10 -35.83 -13.75
C ASN A 403 27.97 -35.24 -15.16
N GLY A 404 27.94 -33.91 -15.30
CA GLY A 404 27.86 -33.21 -16.58
C GLY A 404 26.45 -33.02 -17.14
N GLU A 405 25.41 -33.22 -16.35
CA GLU A 405 24.02 -33.00 -16.77
C GLU A 405 23.66 -31.51 -16.77
N ASP A 406 22.91 -31.08 -17.77
CA ASP A 406 22.44 -29.69 -17.90
C ASP A 406 21.25 -29.44 -16.96
N ILE A 407 21.42 -28.49 -16.04
CA ILE A 407 20.39 -28.12 -15.07
C ILE A 407 19.11 -27.64 -15.75
N PHE A 408 19.21 -26.96 -16.90
CA PHE A 408 18.00 -26.52 -17.58
C PHE A 408 17.16 -27.70 -18.09
N GLU A 409 17.80 -28.79 -18.51
CA GLU A 409 17.09 -30.01 -18.93
C GLU A 409 16.45 -30.75 -17.74
N LEU A 410 17.12 -30.76 -16.58
CA LEU A 410 16.57 -31.31 -15.35
C LEU A 410 15.40 -30.48 -14.84
N TYR A 411 15.53 -29.15 -14.89
CA TYR A 411 14.48 -28.20 -14.53
C TYR A 411 13.23 -28.38 -15.38
N LYS A 412 13.36 -28.48 -16.71
CA LYS A 412 12.22 -28.74 -17.62
C LYS A 412 11.42 -29.99 -17.25
N LYS A 413 12.12 -31.10 -16.95
CA LYS A 413 11.48 -32.34 -16.51
C LYS A 413 10.83 -32.18 -15.14
N GLY A 414 11.52 -31.48 -14.23
CA GLY A 414 11.04 -31.18 -12.89
C GLY A 414 9.72 -30.40 -12.91
N VAL A 415 9.66 -29.27 -13.63
CA VAL A 415 8.45 -28.44 -13.82
C VAL A 415 7.26 -29.30 -14.29
N GLN A 416 7.47 -30.12 -15.33
CA GLN A 416 6.44 -30.99 -15.90
C GLN A 416 5.92 -32.06 -14.93
N SER A 417 6.74 -32.46 -13.97
CA SER A 417 6.40 -33.49 -12.97
C SER A 417 5.85 -32.92 -11.67
N LYS A 418 6.32 -31.74 -11.26
CA LYS A 418 6.03 -31.12 -9.96
C LYS A 418 4.76 -30.30 -9.99
N TYR A 419 4.50 -29.63 -11.11
CA TYR A 419 3.38 -28.72 -11.23
C TYR A 419 2.25 -29.29 -12.07
N ALA A 420 1.02 -29.03 -11.64
CA ALA A 420 -0.20 -29.43 -12.33
C ALA A 420 -0.72 -28.35 -13.30
N PHE A 421 0.15 -27.45 -13.79
CA PHE A 421 -0.26 -26.31 -14.63
C PHE A 421 -0.70 -26.74 -16.02
N SER A 422 -1.42 -25.84 -16.70
CA SER A 422 -1.68 -25.99 -18.13
C SER A 422 -0.35 -25.95 -18.90
N LYS A 423 -0.25 -26.68 -20.03
CA LYS A 423 1.01 -26.86 -20.76
C LYS A 423 1.68 -25.55 -21.16
N ASP A 424 0.88 -24.55 -21.54
CA ASP A 424 1.33 -23.21 -21.87
C ASP A 424 1.99 -22.47 -20.69
N LEU A 425 1.48 -22.65 -19.46
CA LEU A 425 2.06 -22.04 -18.26
C LEU A 425 3.35 -22.77 -17.83
N GLN A 426 3.39 -24.09 -17.97
CA GLN A 426 4.64 -24.85 -17.78
C GLN A 426 5.72 -24.36 -18.75
N GLU A 427 5.37 -24.16 -20.02
CA GLU A 427 6.30 -23.66 -21.04
C GLU A 427 6.76 -22.22 -20.75
N ALA A 428 5.86 -21.34 -20.30
CA ALA A 428 6.22 -20.00 -19.90
C ALA A 428 7.18 -19.95 -18.70
N GLN A 429 6.97 -20.79 -17.67
CA GLN A 429 7.86 -20.88 -16.51
C GLN A 429 9.26 -21.40 -16.92
N ILE A 430 9.27 -22.45 -17.74
CA ILE A 430 10.50 -22.99 -18.35
C ILE A 430 11.26 -21.89 -19.10
N ASN A 431 10.56 -21.11 -19.92
CA ASN A 431 11.18 -20.05 -20.71
C ASN A 431 11.73 -18.93 -19.81
N HIS A 432 11.00 -18.52 -18.78
CA HIS A 432 11.42 -17.48 -17.84
C HIS A 432 12.71 -17.85 -17.11
N TYR A 433 12.71 -18.98 -16.37
CA TYR A 433 13.88 -19.40 -15.61
C TYR A 433 15.02 -19.89 -16.50
N GLY A 434 14.72 -20.44 -17.67
CA GLY A 434 15.72 -20.76 -18.70
C GLY A 434 16.48 -19.53 -19.18
N LYS A 435 15.76 -18.42 -19.44
CA LYS A 435 16.37 -17.15 -19.81
C LYS A 435 17.24 -16.60 -18.68
N LEU A 436 16.77 -16.64 -17.43
CA LEU A 436 17.56 -16.22 -16.27
C LEU A 436 18.83 -17.07 -16.10
N LEU A 437 18.76 -18.40 -16.23
CA LEU A 437 19.95 -19.28 -16.20
C LEU A 437 20.99 -18.85 -17.25
N ILE A 438 20.54 -18.55 -18.47
CA ILE A 438 21.43 -18.12 -19.56
C ILE A 438 22.01 -16.72 -19.30
N GLU A 439 21.19 -15.77 -18.86
CA GLU A 439 21.60 -14.39 -18.63
C GLU A 439 22.58 -14.28 -17.45
N LEU A 440 22.27 -14.93 -16.33
CA LEU A 440 23.11 -14.86 -15.13
C LEU A 440 24.41 -15.65 -15.31
N SER A 441 24.40 -16.77 -16.03
CA SER A 441 25.63 -17.54 -16.32
C SER A 441 26.62 -16.81 -17.26
N LYS A 442 26.14 -15.88 -18.08
CA LYS A 442 27.03 -15.02 -18.89
C LYS A 442 27.75 -13.97 -18.05
N ILE A 443 27.16 -13.59 -16.91
CA ILE A 443 27.70 -12.60 -15.97
C ILE A 443 28.62 -13.29 -14.95
N GLY A 444 28.31 -14.52 -14.57
CA GLY A 444 28.96 -15.27 -13.51
C GLY A 444 28.25 -15.04 -12.18
N LEU A 445 27.65 -16.07 -11.58
CA LEU A 445 26.87 -15.94 -10.34
C LEU A 445 27.64 -15.26 -9.20
N ASN A 446 28.94 -15.52 -9.08
CA ASN A 446 29.81 -14.92 -8.05
C ASN A 446 30.04 -13.41 -8.25
N ASN A 447 29.80 -12.88 -9.44
CA ASN A 447 29.91 -11.45 -9.75
C ASN A 447 28.64 -10.67 -9.40
N ILE A 448 27.56 -11.37 -9.06
CA ILE A 448 26.28 -10.77 -8.68
C ILE A 448 26.19 -10.78 -7.15
N PRO A 449 26.07 -9.61 -6.49
CA PRO A 449 25.91 -9.55 -5.04
C PRO A 449 24.73 -10.43 -4.60
N ASN A 450 24.94 -11.25 -3.56
CA ASN A 450 23.83 -11.97 -2.94
C ASN A 450 22.85 -10.94 -2.38
N PHE A 451 21.56 -11.22 -2.54
CA PHE A 451 20.56 -10.49 -1.77
C PHE A 451 20.73 -10.91 -0.31
N GLU A 452 21.35 -10.04 0.50
CA GLU A 452 21.35 -10.21 1.96
C GLU A 452 19.97 -9.79 2.46
N THR A 453 19.27 -10.71 3.12
CA THR A 453 18.00 -10.44 3.80
C THR A 453 18.22 -9.49 4.97
N LYS A 454 18.46 -8.20 4.72
CA LYS A 454 18.25 -7.15 5.71
C LYS A 454 16.91 -6.48 5.43
N LYS A 455 15.94 -6.93 6.23
CA LYS A 455 14.51 -6.58 6.30
C LYS A 455 13.73 -6.93 5.04
N GLU A 456 12.86 -7.93 5.20
CA GLU A 456 11.91 -8.50 4.23
C GLU A 456 10.89 -7.49 3.63
N GLU A 457 11.08 -6.17 3.84
CA GLU A 457 10.24 -5.09 3.32
C GLU A 457 10.38 -4.88 1.80
N ASP A 458 11.31 -5.60 1.18
CA ASP A 458 11.86 -5.25 -0.12
C ASP A 458 11.24 -6.02 -1.30
N LEU A 459 10.76 -7.26 -1.07
CA LEU A 459 10.04 -8.03 -2.11
C LEU A 459 8.62 -7.49 -2.34
N MET A 460 7.94 -7.10 -1.26
CA MET A 460 6.59 -6.50 -1.30
C MET A 460 6.60 -5.07 -1.88
N GLN A 461 7.71 -4.35 -1.79
CA GLN A 461 7.89 -3.05 -2.44
C GLN A 461 7.95 -3.14 -3.98
N ILE A 462 8.24 -4.31 -4.54
CA ILE A 462 8.34 -4.53 -6.00
C ILE A 462 7.04 -5.11 -6.58
N LEU A 463 6.35 -6.00 -5.87
CA LEU A 463 4.98 -6.39 -6.23
C LEU A 463 4.02 -5.19 -6.19
N ASN A 464 4.30 -4.18 -5.36
CA ASN A 464 3.59 -2.88 -5.37
C ASN A 464 4.01 -1.93 -6.52
N LYS A 465 5.07 -2.25 -7.30
CA LYS A 465 5.58 -1.44 -8.43
C LYS A 465 5.25 -2.02 -9.79
N ILE A 466 5.03 -3.32 -9.90
CA ILE A 466 4.09 -3.84 -10.91
C ILE A 466 2.77 -3.17 -10.52
N GLU A 467 2.11 -2.46 -11.44
CA GLU A 467 0.80 -1.86 -11.16
C GLU A 467 0.03 -2.82 -10.25
N PRO A 468 -0.31 -2.44 -8.99
CA PRO A 468 -1.34 -3.20 -8.32
C PRO A 468 -2.45 -3.33 -9.35
N LEU A 469 -2.92 -4.56 -9.60
CA LEU A 469 -4.29 -4.70 -10.08
C LEU A 469 -5.05 -3.68 -9.25
N GLU A 470 -5.65 -2.66 -9.88
CA GLU A 470 -6.27 -1.53 -9.19
C GLU A 470 -7.21 -2.08 -8.14
N ILE A 471 -6.67 -2.34 -6.95
CA ILE A 471 -7.47 -2.60 -5.79
C ILE A 471 -7.92 -1.18 -5.52
N TYR A 472 -9.13 -0.88 -6.00
CA TYR A 472 -9.95 0.13 -5.37
C TYR A 472 -10.06 -0.29 -3.90
N VAL A 473 -9.09 0.20 -3.15
CA VAL A 473 -8.83 -0.01 -1.73
C VAL A 473 -8.61 1.35 -1.12
#